data_AF-A0A6I2WV53-F1
#
_entry.id   AF-A0A6I2WV53-F1
#
_cell.length_a   1.000
_cell.length_b   1.000
_cell.length_c   1.000
_cell.angle_alpha   90.00
_cell.angle_beta   90.00
_cell.angle_gamma   90.00
#
_symmetry.space_group_name_H-M   'P 1'
#
loop_
_entity.id
_entity.type
_entity.pdbx_description
1 polymer ?
#
loop_
_entity_poly.entity_id
_entity_poly.type
_entity_poly.pdbx_seq_one_letter_code
_entity_poly.pdbx_strand_id
1 'polypeptide(L)'
;MGTARVGVLALQGAFAAHAEVLSRLGADVREVRVPADLDKVGALVMPGGESTTMSQLLESSGLFEALGDRLAHGFPVFGTCAGMILLARSVIGGRPDQRS
;
A
#
# COMPACT_ATOMS: atom_id res chain seq x y z
N MET A 1 0.53 -17.62 17.88
CA MET A 1 0.82 -16.91 16.62
C MET A 1 0.91 -15.44 16.96
N GLY A 2 2.07 -14.80 16.76
CA GLY A 2 2.22 -13.38 17.05
C GLY A 2 1.26 -12.55 16.19
N THR A 3 0.68 -11.49 16.76
CA THR A 3 -0.18 -10.56 16.02
C THR A 3 0.62 -9.95 14.87
N ALA A 4 0.35 -10.38 13.63
CA ALA A 4 1.04 -9.85 12.47
C ALA A 4 0.74 -8.33 12.37
N ARG A 5 1.78 -7.50 12.44
CA ARG A 5 1.64 -6.04 12.29
C ARG A 5 1.15 -5.71 10.88
N VAL A 6 0.10 -4.89 10.79
CA VAL A 6 -0.51 -4.48 9.53
C VAL A 6 0.00 -3.09 9.14
N GLY A 7 0.58 -3.01 7.95
CA GLY A 7 0.97 -1.74 7.34
C GLY A 7 -0.22 -1.02 6.71
N VAL A 8 -0.22 0.31 6.72
CA VAL A 8 -1.11 1.12 5.87
C VAL A 8 -0.23 2.06 5.04
N LEU A 9 -0.32 1.97 3.71
CA LEU A 9 0.44 2.87 2.83
C LEU A 9 -0.04 4.32 3.04
N ALA A 10 0.86 5.18 3.51
CA ALA A 10 0.52 6.53 3.99
C ALA A 10 1.20 7.64 3.15
N LEU A 11 1.32 7.41 1.83
CA LEU A 11 1.87 8.40 0.90
C LEU A 11 0.81 9.43 0.47
N GLN A 12 -0.41 8.97 0.19
CA GLN A 12 -1.57 9.78 -0.17
C GLN A 12 -2.83 8.94 0.08
N GLY A 13 -3.98 9.59 0.29
CA GLY A 13 -5.27 8.94 0.33
C GLY A 13 -5.84 8.76 1.74
N ALA A 14 -6.86 7.91 1.86
CA ALA A 14 -7.62 7.69 3.09
C ALA A 14 -6.92 6.77 4.11
N PHE A 15 -5.60 6.88 4.28
CA PHE A 15 -4.81 6.01 5.16
C PHE A 15 -5.24 6.12 6.63
N ALA A 16 -5.60 7.31 7.10
CA ALA A 16 -6.02 7.54 8.50
C ALA A 16 -7.30 6.76 8.85
N ALA A 17 -8.28 6.73 7.94
CA ALA A 17 -9.52 5.98 8.13
C ALA A 17 -9.27 4.46 8.20
N HIS A 18 -8.39 3.94 7.36
CA HIS A 18 -7.97 2.54 7.41
C HIS A 18 -7.23 2.22 8.71
N ALA A 19 -6.28 3.07 9.13
CA ALA A 19 -5.54 2.88 10.36
C ALA A 19 -6.45 2.90 11.60
N GLU A 20 -7.43 3.81 11.63
CA GLU A 20 -8.42 3.89 12.70
C GLU A 20 -9.28 2.62 12.80
N VAL A 21 -9.83 2.14 11.68
CA VAL A 21 -10.66 0.93 11.66
C VAL A 21 -9.86 -0.30 12.08
N LEU A 22 -8.65 -0.48 11.55
CA LEU A 22 -7.77 -1.60 11.92
C LEU A 22 -7.40 -1.57 13.40
N SER A 23 -7.10 -0.39 13.95
CA SER A 23 -6.79 -0.23 15.37
C SER A 23 -8.00 -0.57 16.25
N ARG A 24 -9.22 -0.14 15.84
CA ARG A 24 -10.48 -0.51 16.53
C ARG A 24 -10.76 -2.01 16.50
N LEU A 25 -10.28 -2.72 15.48
CA LEU A 25 -10.37 -4.17 15.36
C LEU A 25 -9.25 -4.91 16.13
N GLY A 26 -8.36 -4.19 16.81
CA GLY A 26 -7.29 -4.75 17.65
C GLY A 26 -6.01 -5.11 16.90
N ALA A 27 -5.83 -4.64 15.66
CA ALA A 27 -4.57 -4.83 14.93
C ALA A 27 -3.46 -3.89 15.44
N ASP A 28 -2.21 -4.36 15.43
CA ASP A 28 -1.04 -3.49 15.53
C ASP A 28 -0.81 -2.83 14.16
N VAL A 29 -1.04 -1.52 14.08
CA VAL A 29 -1.03 -0.76 12.83
C VAL A 29 0.22 0.10 12.73
N ARG A 30 0.86 0.09 11.55
CA ARG A 30 1.95 0.99 11.22
C ARG A 30 1.74 1.66 9.88
N GLU A 31 1.92 2.98 9.84
CA GLU A 31 2.03 3.69 8.57
C GLU A 31 3.32 3.30 7.83
N VAL A 32 3.20 3.08 6.51
CA VAL A 32 4.31 2.77 5.62
C VAL A 32 4.52 3.95 4.69
N ARG A 33 5.67 4.63 4.84
CA ARG A 33 6.04 5.83 4.07
C ARG A 33 7.35 5.66 3.30
N VAL A 34 8.21 4.74 3.76
CA VAL A 34 9.50 4.41 3.14
C VAL A 34 9.75 2.90 3.16
N PRO A 35 10.69 2.35 2.36
CA PRO A 35 10.98 0.92 2.32
C PRO A 35 11.27 0.29 3.69
N ALA A 36 12.01 1.00 4.56
CA ALA A 36 12.32 0.53 5.91
C ALA A 36 11.09 0.38 6.83
N ASP A 37 9.95 0.99 6.49
CA ASP A 37 8.69 0.74 7.21
C ASP A 37 8.03 -0.56 6.74
N LEU A 38 8.13 -0.85 5.45
CA LEU A 38 7.59 -2.07 4.87
C LEU A 38 8.22 -3.29 5.55
N ASP A 39 9.51 -3.24 5.91
CA ASP A 39 10.25 -4.33 6.60
C ASP A 39 9.69 -4.68 7.97
N LYS A 40 8.88 -3.80 8.54
CA LYS A 40 8.34 -3.93 9.90
C LYS A 40 6.93 -4.50 9.92
N VAL A 41 6.33 -4.82 8.76
CA VAL A 41 4.93 -5.23 8.65
C VAL A 41 4.79 -6.58 7.92
N GLY A 42 3.80 -7.36 8.32
CA GLY A 42 3.50 -8.69 7.74
C GLY A 42 2.39 -8.67 6.69
N ALA A 43 1.65 -7.57 6.58
CA ALA A 43 0.62 -7.32 5.57
C ALA A 43 0.55 -5.82 5.28
N LEU A 44 -0.07 -5.43 4.16
CA LEU A 44 -0.26 -4.02 3.81
C LEU A 44 -1.69 -3.74 3.35
N VAL A 45 -2.26 -2.63 3.80
CA VAL A 45 -3.44 -2.01 3.20
C VAL A 45 -2.99 -0.88 2.29
N MET A 46 -3.41 -0.92 1.03
CA MET A 46 -3.31 0.21 0.10
C MET A 46 -4.65 0.95 0.04
N PRO A 47 -4.72 2.18 0.57
CA PRO A 47 -5.97 2.91 0.69
C PRO A 47 -6.48 3.43 -0.66
N GLY A 48 -7.73 3.91 -0.65
CA GLY A 48 -8.24 4.75 -1.75
C GLY A 48 -7.58 6.12 -1.76
N GLY A 49 -7.63 6.79 -2.91
CA GLY A 49 -6.91 8.03 -3.19
C GLY A 49 -6.97 8.32 -4.68
N GLU A 50 -5.91 8.90 -5.21
CA GLU A 50 -5.75 9.15 -6.64
C GLU A 50 -4.57 8.31 -7.15
N SER A 51 -4.85 7.31 -7.98
CA SER A 51 -3.87 6.28 -8.35
C SER A 51 -2.67 6.84 -9.12
N THR A 52 -2.85 7.89 -9.94
CA THR A 52 -1.73 8.45 -10.73
C THR A 52 -0.75 9.25 -9.86
N THR A 53 -1.23 9.87 -8.80
CA THR A 53 -0.43 10.55 -7.78
C THR A 53 0.28 9.51 -6.92
N MET A 54 -0.46 8.48 -6.50
CA MET A 54 0.11 7.40 -5.70
C MET A 54 1.20 6.61 -6.44
N SER A 55 1.08 6.37 -7.75
CA SER A 55 2.12 5.70 -8.53
C SER A 55 3.44 6.49 -8.51
N GLN A 56 3.38 7.81 -8.75
CA GLN A 56 4.56 8.69 -8.68
C GLN A 56 5.17 8.74 -7.28
N LEU A 57 4.34 8.74 -6.24
CA LEU A 57 4.82 8.74 -4.85
C LEU A 57 5.47 7.41 -4.48
N LEU A 58 4.94 6.28 -4.96
CA LEU A 58 5.56 4.97 -4.79
C LEU A 58 6.94 4.92 -5.44
N GLU A 59 7.08 5.49 -6.64
CA GLU A 59 8.36 5.55 -7.34
C GLU A 59 9.35 6.48 -6.63
N SER A 60 8.95 7.73 -6.36
CA SER A 60 9.83 8.72 -5.71
C SER A 60 10.24 8.37 -4.28
N SER A 61 9.43 7.57 -3.57
CA SER A 61 9.78 7.04 -2.24
C SER A 61 10.64 5.77 -2.27
N GLY A 62 10.87 5.18 -3.45
CA GLY A 62 11.54 3.88 -3.60
C GLY A 62 10.71 2.69 -3.12
N LEU A 63 9.43 2.89 -2.80
CA LEU A 63 8.52 1.83 -2.36
C LEU A 63 8.03 0.96 -3.52
N PHE A 64 8.03 1.46 -4.76
CA PHE A 64 7.51 0.70 -5.90
C PHE A 64 8.20 -0.66 -6.06
N GLU A 65 9.54 -0.65 -6.21
CA GLU A 65 10.31 -1.89 -6.40
C GLU A 65 10.26 -2.76 -5.13
N ALA A 66 10.44 -2.17 -3.95
CA ALA A 66 10.39 -2.90 -2.69
C ALA A 66 9.05 -3.61 -2.46
N LEU A 67 7.93 -2.99 -2.84
CA LEU A 67 6.61 -3.60 -2.76
C LEU A 67 6.39 -4.66 -3.85
N GLY A 68 6.88 -4.41 -5.08
CA GLY A 68 6.86 -5.38 -6.17
C GLY A 68 7.56 -6.69 -5.78
N ASP A 69 8.77 -6.59 -5.21
CA ASP A 69 9.52 -7.74 -4.73
C ASP A 69 8.75 -8.52 -3.65
N ARG A 70 8.14 -7.82 -2.69
CA ARG A 70 7.33 -8.44 -1.63
C ARG A 70 6.12 -9.19 -2.20
N LEU A 71 5.40 -8.56 -3.12
CA LEU A 71 4.24 -9.14 -3.77
C LEU A 71 4.60 -10.42 -4.54
N ALA A 72 5.75 -10.43 -5.23
CA ALA A 72 6.25 -11.61 -5.92
C ALA A 72 6.53 -12.80 -4.97
N HIS A 73 6.80 -12.53 -3.69
CA HIS A 73 7.02 -13.53 -2.65
C HIS A 73 5.77 -13.80 -1.78
N GLY A 74 4.59 -13.38 -2.23
CA GLY A 74 3.31 -13.71 -1.56
C GLY A 74 2.95 -12.80 -0.38
N PHE A 75 3.55 -11.61 -0.28
CA PHE A 75 3.19 -10.63 0.75
C PHE A 75 1.72 -10.21 0.61
N PRO A 76 0.90 -10.36 1.67
CA PRO A 76 -0.53 -10.09 1.59
C PRO A 76 -0.81 -8.59 1.54
N VAL A 77 -1.55 -8.17 0.50
CA VAL A 77 -1.96 -6.78 0.31
C VAL A 77 -3.46 -6.67 0.07
N PHE A 78 -4.10 -5.73 0.75
CA PHE A 78 -5.49 -5.38 0.55
C PHE A 78 -5.60 -3.97 -0.08
N GLY A 79 -5.92 -3.90 -1.37
CA GLY A 79 -6.14 -2.65 -2.08
C GLY A 79 -7.60 -2.22 -2.09
N THR A 80 -7.87 -0.95 -1.80
CA THR A 80 -9.22 -0.35 -1.88
C THR A 80 -9.23 0.80 -2.87
N CYS A 81 -10.21 0.85 -3.78
CA CYS A 81 -10.35 1.90 -4.80
C CYS A 81 -9.03 2.13 -5.58
N ALA A 82 -8.35 3.26 -5.42
CA ALA A 82 -7.05 3.53 -6.05
C ALA A 82 -5.98 2.48 -5.71
N GLY A 83 -5.97 1.96 -4.49
CA GLY A 83 -5.09 0.85 -4.11
C GLY A 83 -5.36 -0.44 -4.88
N MET A 84 -6.59 -0.67 -5.36
CA MET A 84 -6.91 -1.78 -6.25
C MET A 84 -6.40 -1.52 -7.67
N ILE A 85 -6.47 -0.28 -8.15
CA ILE A 85 -5.93 0.11 -9.46
C ILE A 85 -4.42 -0.12 -9.49
N LEU A 86 -3.70 0.24 -8.41
CA LEU A 86 -2.26 0.01 -8.24
C LEU A 86 -1.85 -1.46 -8.01
N LEU A 87 -2.81 -2.38 -7.94
CA LEU A 87 -2.55 -3.82 -7.87
C LEU A 87 -2.95 -4.53 -9.15
N ALA A 88 -3.52 -3.80 -10.12
CA ALA A 88 -4.02 -4.38 -11.34
C ALA A 88 -2.87 -4.73 -12.29
N ARG A 89 -2.98 -5.86 -12.98
CA ARG A 89 -2.02 -6.21 -14.07
C ARG A 89 -2.16 -5.30 -15.29
N SER A 90 -3.32 -4.65 -15.44
CA SER A 90 -3.64 -3.79 -16.58
C SER A 90 -4.61 -2.70 -16.14
N VAL A 91 -4.31 -1.45 -16.49
CA VAL A 91 -5.14 -0.28 -16.21
C VAL A 91 -5.58 0.35 -17.53
N ILE A 92 -6.89 0.59 -17.70
CA ILE A 92 -7.45 1.25 -18.88
C ILE A 92 -7.60 2.74 -18.57
N GLY A 93 -7.16 3.60 -19.49
CA GLY A 93 -7.32 5.06 -19.36
C GLY A 93 -6.44 5.68 -18.27
N GLY A 94 -5.42 4.96 -17.80
CA GLY A 94 -4.37 5.52 -16.95
C GLY A 94 -3.46 6.46 -17.73
N ARG A 95 -2.63 7.22 -17.02
CA ARG A 95 -1.60 8.04 -17.68
C ARG A 95 -0.57 7.14 -18.38
N PRO A 96 0.11 7.63 -19.44
CA PRO A 96 1.11 6.84 -20.15
C PRO A 96 2.27 6.31 -19.29
N ASP A 97 2.57 7.01 -18.18
CA ASP A 97 3.63 6.70 -17.23
C ASP A 97 3.12 6.01 -15.95
N GLN A 98 1.81 5.79 -15.82
CA GLN A 98 1.26 5.21 -14.61
C GLN A 98 1.71 3.76 -14.49
N ARG A 99 2.37 3.45 -13.37
CA ARG A 99 2.69 2.09 -12.97
C ARG A 99 1.61 1.53 -12.04
N SER A 100 1.37 0.22 -12.16
CA SER A 100 0.48 -0.61 -11.35
C SER A 100 1.10 -1.98 -11.12
#